data_AF-A0A954TSM4-F1
#
_entry.id   AF-A0A954TSM4-F1
#
_cell.length_a   1.000
_cell.length_b   1.000
_cell.length_c   1.000
_cell.angle_alpha   90.00
_cell.angle_beta   90.00
_cell.angle_gamma   90.00
#
_symmetry.space_group_name_H-M   'P 1'
#
loop_
_entity.id
_entity.type
_entity.pdbx_description
1 polymer ?
#
loop_
_entity_poly.entity_id
_entity_poly.type
_entity_poly.pdbx_seq_one_letter_code
_entity_poly.pdbx_strand_id
1 'polypeptide(L)'
;MAVNEPAESSDDGLSDHGPSDHGPVDEGPGCMPAILAVSVLMGIVGFIFCGFMTWLIFQKQDVLALRSMRGSYIPAVEQSLLAPEEKARTVKLLSEFADNLQRGRYEGWQASGVMQRMSRLPVLQWGQIRRVEKFVIDHADEFGSDDATQFVRLRKGVEQNKITTLDFSHILSPVLQNEFQGEVAPLVDTLDVGSVKTVVQNAKVAADRAEIDGSPRDDVELDTLVRRQIEAGIQKGTY
;
A
#
# COMPACT_ATOMS: atom_id res chain seq x y z
N MET A 1 -39.30 44.99 -29.28
CA MET A 1 -39.51 43.89 -30.25
C MET A 1 -39.99 42.69 -29.45
N ALA A 2 -41.30 42.60 -29.25
CA ALA A 2 -41.98 41.49 -28.59
C ALA A 2 -43.26 41.30 -29.41
N VAL A 3 -43.43 40.10 -29.99
CA VAL A 3 -44.47 39.81 -30.97
C VAL A 3 -45.38 38.72 -30.42
N ASN A 4 -46.68 39.04 -30.48
CA ASN A 4 -47.89 38.24 -30.55
C ASN A 4 -48.47 37.46 -29.35
N GLU A 5 -49.58 38.06 -28.96
CA GLU A 5 -50.86 37.67 -28.34
C GLU A 5 -51.67 36.58 -29.16
N PRO A 6 -52.95 36.24 -28.82
CA PRO A 6 -53.39 34.91 -28.32
C PRO A 6 -54.47 34.23 -29.21
N ALA A 7 -55.07 33.11 -28.77
CA ALA A 7 -56.42 32.67 -29.24
C ALA A 7 -57.11 31.66 -28.30
N GLU A 8 -58.38 31.98 -28.01
CA GLU A 8 -59.45 31.22 -27.35
C GLU A 8 -59.82 29.87 -28.03
N SER A 9 -60.44 28.97 -27.26
CA SER A 9 -61.84 28.56 -27.53
C SER A 9 -62.43 27.82 -26.34
N SER A 10 -63.49 28.39 -25.78
CA SER A 10 -64.49 27.75 -24.93
C SER A 10 -65.16 26.58 -25.65
N ASP A 11 -65.57 25.54 -24.92
CA ASP A 11 -66.85 24.90 -25.21
C ASP A 11 -67.52 24.40 -23.92
N ASP A 12 -68.79 24.75 -23.82
CA ASP A 12 -69.72 24.46 -22.74
C ASP A 12 -70.20 23.00 -22.82
N GLY A 13 -70.43 22.38 -21.67
CA GLY A 13 -70.93 21.02 -21.59
C GLY A 13 -71.49 20.68 -20.21
N LEU A 14 -72.56 21.37 -19.82
CA LEU A 14 -73.44 21.05 -18.69
C LEU A 14 -73.99 19.62 -18.81
N SER A 15 -74.10 18.90 -17.68
CA SER A 15 -75.16 17.95 -17.24
C SER A 15 -74.53 16.79 -16.47
N ASP A 16 -74.61 16.80 -15.14
CA ASP A 16 -75.68 16.15 -14.37
C ASP A 16 -75.54 14.61 -14.35
N HIS A 17 -74.98 14.08 -13.25
CA HIS A 17 -75.65 13.05 -12.46
C HIS A 17 -74.80 12.54 -11.28
N GLY A 18 -75.42 12.54 -10.10
CA GLY A 18 -75.30 11.40 -9.18
C GLY A 18 -74.58 11.71 -7.87
N PRO A 19 -75.24 11.44 -6.73
CA PRO A 19 -74.74 11.82 -5.41
C PRO A 19 -73.59 10.91 -4.97
N SER A 20 -72.61 11.54 -4.33
CA SER A 20 -71.88 11.08 -3.15
C SER A 20 -72.15 9.63 -2.72
N ASP A 21 -71.48 8.67 -3.36
CA ASP A 21 -71.30 7.33 -2.78
C ASP A 21 -69.95 7.31 -2.04
N HIS A 22 -69.97 7.83 -0.81
CA HIS A 22 -68.94 7.52 0.17
C HIS A 22 -69.15 6.07 0.62
N GLY A 23 -68.74 5.12 -0.22
CA GLY A 23 -68.46 3.76 0.24
C GLY A 23 -67.36 3.84 1.32
N PRO A 24 -67.49 3.10 2.43
CA PRO A 24 -66.44 3.10 3.45
C PRO A 24 -65.16 2.60 2.79
N VAL A 25 -64.14 3.47 2.75
CA VAL A 25 -62.78 3.01 2.49
C VAL A 25 -62.44 2.17 3.70
N ASP A 26 -62.51 0.85 3.56
CA ASP A 26 -61.91 -0.06 4.50
C ASP A 26 -60.41 0.28 4.58
N GLU A 27 -60.05 1.12 5.54
CA GLU A 27 -58.68 1.30 6.03
C GLU A 27 -58.27 0.01 6.76
N GLY A 28 -58.11 -1.07 5.99
CA GLY A 28 -57.36 -2.24 6.43
C GLY A 28 -55.96 -1.79 6.84
N PRO A 29 -55.36 -2.42 7.88
CA PRO A 29 -54.12 -1.97 8.49
C PRO A 29 -53.08 -1.73 7.40
N GLY A 30 -52.77 -0.46 7.15
CA GLY A 30 -52.04 -0.03 5.95
C GLY A 30 -50.75 -0.80 5.81
N CYS A 31 -50.37 -1.20 4.58
CA CYS A 31 -49.20 -2.05 4.32
C CYS A 31 -47.84 -1.43 4.72
N MET A 32 -47.80 -0.22 5.29
CA MET A 32 -46.58 0.47 5.73
C MET A 32 -45.74 -0.31 6.75
N PRO A 33 -46.28 -0.96 7.80
CA PRO A 33 -45.52 -1.77 8.74
C PRO A 33 -44.94 -3.03 8.07
N ALA A 34 -45.63 -3.60 7.09
CA ALA A 34 -45.16 -4.75 6.34
C ALA A 34 -43.98 -4.37 5.42
N ILE A 35 -44.05 -3.23 4.73
CA ILE A 35 -42.96 -2.72 3.88
C ILE A 35 -41.74 -2.38 4.74
N LEU A 36 -41.93 -1.77 5.92
CA LEU A 36 -40.86 -1.51 6.88
C LEU A 36 -40.24 -2.81 7.43
N ALA A 37 -41.05 -3.81 7.76
CA ALA A 37 -40.54 -5.09 8.23
C ALA A 37 -39.71 -5.81 7.15
N VAL A 38 -40.15 -5.74 5.88
CA VAL A 38 -39.43 -6.32 4.74
C VAL A 38 -38.12 -5.58 4.47
N SER A 39 -38.09 -4.24 4.57
CA SER A 39 -36.85 -3.47 4.36
C SER A 39 -35.82 -3.73 5.47
N VAL A 40 -36.26 -3.86 6.73
CA VAL A 40 -35.40 -4.24 7.85
C VAL A 40 -34.86 -5.66 7.67
N LEU A 41 -35.71 -6.62 7.28
CA LEU A 41 -35.27 -7.99 6.99
C LEU A 41 -34.25 -8.04 5.85
N MET A 42 -34.47 -7.30 4.76
CA MET A 42 -33.49 -7.21 3.67
C MET A 42 -32.18 -6.54 4.11
N GLY A 43 -32.25 -5.54 4.99
CA GLY A 43 -31.05 -4.95 5.60
C GLY A 43 -30.25 -5.98 6.41
N ILE A 44 -30.91 -6.78 7.24
CA ILE A 44 -30.27 -7.85 8.03
C ILE A 44 -29.63 -8.90 7.12
N VAL A 45 -30.34 -9.34 6.09
CA VAL A 45 -29.81 -10.30 5.10
C VAL A 45 -28.59 -9.71 4.38
N GLY A 46 -28.64 -8.44 4.00
CA GLY A 46 -27.51 -7.72 3.42
C GLY A 46 -26.29 -7.68 4.33
N PHE A 47 -26.47 -7.43 5.63
CA PHE A 47 -25.39 -7.44 6.62
C PHE A 47 -24.78 -8.84 6.80
N ILE A 48 -25.62 -9.88 6.87
CA ILE A 48 -25.15 -11.28 6.98
C ILE A 48 -24.34 -11.65 5.73
N PHE A 49 -24.83 -11.30 4.54
CA PHE A 49 -24.13 -11.58 3.29
C PHE A 49 -22.81 -10.82 3.18
N CYS A 50 -22.76 -9.55 3.60
CA CYS A 50 -21.53 -8.76 3.65
C CYS A 50 -20.52 -9.38 4.63
N GLY A 51 -20.97 -9.81 5.82
CA GLY A 51 -20.13 -10.50 6.79
C GLY A 51 -19.59 -11.83 6.25
N PHE A 52 -20.42 -12.62 5.58
CA PHE A 52 -20.03 -13.89 4.97
C PHE A 52 -19.03 -13.69 3.83
N MET A 53 -19.24 -12.72 2.94
CA MET A 53 -18.29 -12.39 1.88
C MET A 53 -16.96 -11.91 2.45
N THR A 54 -17.00 -11.08 3.49
CA THR A 54 -15.81 -10.62 4.19
C THR A 54 -15.04 -11.80 4.80
N TRP A 55 -15.74 -12.73 5.45
CA TRP A 55 -15.14 -13.95 6.01
C TRP A 55 -14.51 -14.83 4.93
N LEU A 56 -15.18 -15.02 3.79
CA LEU A 56 -14.61 -15.77 2.65
C LEU A 56 -13.36 -15.09 2.05
N ILE A 57 -13.29 -13.76 2.08
CA ILE A 57 -12.09 -13.01 1.66
C ILE A 57 -10.96 -13.22 2.67
N PHE A 58 -11.26 -13.16 3.97
CA PHE A 58 -10.27 -13.38 5.03
C PHE A 58 -9.68 -14.80 5.00
N GLN A 59 -10.48 -15.81 4.63
CA GLN A 59 -9.97 -17.18 4.45
C GLN A 59 -8.94 -17.35 3.33
N LYS A 60 -8.80 -16.39 2.41
CA LYS A 60 -7.86 -16.49 1.27
C LYS A 60 -6.62 -15.63 1.42
N GLN A 61 -6.44 -14.95 2.56
CA GLN A 61 -5.31 -14.03 2.76
C GLN A 61 -3.95 -14.75 2.74
N ASP A 62 -3.88 -15.96 3.29
CA ASP A 62 -2.72 -16.83 3.25
C ASP A 62 -2.34 -17.23 1.81
N VAL A 63 -3.33 -17.60 0.99
CA VAL A 63 -3.13 -17.96 -0.42
C VAL A 63 -2.62 -16.77 -1.24
N LEU A 64 -3.19 -15.58 -1.01
CA LEU A 64 -2.76 -14.36 -1.69
C LEU A 64 -1.36 -13.92 -1.24
N ALA A 65 -1.07 -13.97 0.06
CA ALA A 65 0.24 -13.67 0.61
C ALA A 65 1.30 -14.65 0.09
N LEU A 66 0.99 -15.95 0.03
CA LEU A 66 1.88 -16.96 -0.53
C LEU A 66 2.14 -16.72 -2.02
N ARG A 67 1.09 -16.42 -2.80
CA ARG A 67 1.20 -16.10 -4.22
C ARG A 67 2.05 -14.85 -4.46
N SER A 68 1.87 -13.80 -3.66
CA SER A 68 2.67 -12.58 -3.77
C SER A 68 4.12 -12.83 -3.37
N MET A 69 4.36 -13.50 -2.24
CA MET A 69 5.71 -13.77 -1.75
C MET A 69 6.52 -14.61 -2.73
N ARG A 70 5.96 -15.74 -3.20
CA ARG A 70 6.65 -16.65 -4.13
C ARG A 70 6.61 -16.19 -5.58
N GLY A 71 5.52 -15.56 -5.99
CA GLY A 71 5.27 -15.21 -7.39
C GLY A 71 5.86 -13.88 -7.84
N SER A 72 6.05 -12.93 -6.93
CA SER A 72 6.61 -11.62 -7.27
C SER A 72 7.78 -11.22 -6.36
N TYR A 73 7.60 -11.25 -5.04
CA TYR A 73 8.55 -10.60 -4.13
C TYR A 73 9.91 -11.33 -4.04
N ILE A 74 9.93 -12.64 -3.83
CA ILE A 74 11.18 -13.43 -3.82
C ILE A 74 11.94 -13.28 -5.15
N PRO A 75 11.31 -13.48 -6.33
CA PRO A 75 11.96 -13.23 -7.61
C PRO A 75 12.51 -11.81 -7.77
N ALA A 76 11.79 -10.79 -7.29
CA ALA A 76 12.28 -9.41 -7.32
C ALA A 76 13.53 -9.22 -6.46
N VAL A 77 13.59 -9.85 -5.27
CA VAL A 77 14.80 -9.86 -4.43
C VAL A 77 15.95 -10.59 -5.11
N GLU A 78 15.70 -11.71 -5.79
CA GLU A 78 16.71 -12.46 -6.55
C GLU A 78 17.30 -11.61 -7.69
N GLN A 79 16.48 -10.79 -8.34
CA GLN A 79 16.89 -9.89 -9.43
C GLN A 79 17.45 -8.54 -8.93
N SER A 80 17.35 -8.24 -7.64
CA SER A 80 17.82 -6.97 -7.06
C SER A 80 19.35 -6.80 -7.11
N LEU A 81 19.80 -5.58 -6.85
CA LEU A 81 21.22 -5.21 -6.76
C LEU A 81 21.88 -5.57 -5.42
N LEU A 82 21.24 -6.41 -4.60
CA LEU A 82 21.83 -6.89 -3.35
C LEU A 82 23.12 -7.68 -3.59
N ALA A 83 24.06 -7.58 -2.65
CA ALA A 83 25.26 -8.41 -2.65
C ALA A 83 24.87 -9.90 -2.64
N PRO A 84 25.60 -10.80 -3.33
CA PRO A 84 25.19 -12.20 -3.49
C PRO A 84 24.89 -12.92 -2.17
N GLU A 85 25.69 -12.69 -1.13
CA GLU A 85 25.48 -13.31 0.18
C GLU A 85 24.25 -12.76 0.90
N GLU A 86 24.06 -11.43 0.92
CA GLU A 86 22.92 -10.77 1.55
C GLU A 86 21.61 -11.13 0.83
N LYS A 87 21.66 -11.24 -0.50
CA LYS A 87 20.58 -11.76 -1.34
C LYS A 87 20.22 -13.20 -0.95
N ALA A 88 21.20 -14.09 -0.87
CA ALA A 88 20.97 -15.49 -0.50
C ALA A 88 20.35 -15.64 0.90
N ARG A 89 20.84 -14.86 1.88
CA ARG A 89 20.27 -14.83 3.24
C ARG A 89 18.83 -14.31 3.25
N THR A 90 18.57 -13.21 2.54
CA THR A 90 17.24 -12.60 2.46
C THR A 90 16.23 -13.52 1.78
N VAL A 91 16.59 -14.11 0.63
CA VAL A 91 15.75 -15.08 -0.08
C VAL A 91 15.43 -16.27 0.81
N LYS A 92 16.44 -16.81 1.52
CA LYS A 92 16.23 -17.92 2.45
C LYS A 92 15.18 -17.59 3.52
N LEU A 93 15.26 -16.42 4.15
CA LEU A 93 14.27 -15.98 5.16
C LEU A 93 12.85 -15.89 4.59
N LEU A 94 12.72 -15.29 3.40
CA LEU A 94 11.42 -15.13 2.73
C LEU A 94 10.84 -16.48 2.28
N SER A 95 11.68 -17.39 1.77
CA SER A 95 11.30 -18.75 1.42
C SER A 95 10.87 -19.56 2.64
N GLU A 96 11.61 -19.47 3.76
CA GLU A 96 11.23 -20.13 5.01
C GLU A 96 9.88 -19.62 5.55
N PHE A 97 9.63 -18.31 5.47
CA PHE A 97 8.33 -17.75 5.80
C PHE A 97 7.22 -18.29 4.89
N ALA A 98 7.43 -18.28 3.56
CA ALA A 98 6.48 -18.80 2.59
C ALA A 98 6.19 -20.30 2.77
N ASP A 99 7.20 -21.10 3.09
CA ASP A 99 7.08 -22.54 3.37
C ASP A 99 6.22 -22.80 4.60
N ASN A 100 6.43 -22.02 5.66
CA ASN A 100 5.64 -22.14 6.89
C ASN A 100 4.20 -21.69 6.66
N LEU A 101 3.98 -20.64 5.86
CA LEU A 101 2.64 -20.21 5.45
C LEU A 101 1.94 -21.30 4.63
N GLN A 102 2.61 -21.90 3.65
CA GLN A 102 2.07 -23.00 2.83
C GLN A 102 1.71 -24.24 3.65
N ARG A 103 2.48 -24.52 4.72
CA ARG A 103 2.23 -25.63 5.65
C ARG A 103 1.13 -25.32 6.68
N GLY A 104 0.47 -24.17 6.60
CA GLY A 104 -0.57 -23.76 7.55
C GLY A 104 -0.03 -23.47 8.95
N ARG A 105 1.25 -23.11 9.09
CA ARG A 105 1.84 -22.77 10.40
C ARG A 105 1.58 -21.34 10.83
N TYR A 106 1.07 -20.50 9.93
CA TYR A 106 0.71 -19.12 10.21
C TYR A 106 -0.75 -18.87 9.82
N GLU A 107 -1.41 -18.05 10.64
CA GLU A 107 -2.77 -17.59 10.39
C GLU A 107 -2.79 -16.41 9.40
N GLY A 108 -3.94 -16.14 8.79
CA GLY A 108 -4.09 -15.07 7.78
C GLY A 108 -3.70 -13.68 8.28
N TRP A 109 -3.95 -13.37 9.56
CA TRP A 109 -3.55 -12.08 10.15
C TRP A 109 -2.03 -11.96 10.32
N GLN A 110 -1.34 -13.06 10.63
CA GLN A 110 0.14 -13.11 10.73
C GLN A 110 0.75 -12.91 9.35
N ALA A 111 0.19 -13.59 8.33
CA ALA A 111 0.62 -13.42 6.95
C ALA A 111 0.46 -11.97 6.48
N SER A 112 -0.70 -11.36 6.76
CA SER A 112 -0.98 -9.96 6.43
C SER A 112 -0.04 -9.01 7.15
N GLY A 113 0.25 -9.25 8.43
CA GLY A 113 1.19 -8.47 9.23
C GLY A 113 2.61 -8.48 8.63
N VAL A 114 3.10 -9.65 8.24
CA VAL A 114 4.40 -9.77 7.56
C VAL A 114 4.38 -9.03 6.21
N MET A 115 3.37 -9.25 5.36
CA MET A 115 3.29 -8.59 4.05
C MET A 115 3.26 -7.06 4.14
N GLN A 116 2.51 -6.50 5.10
CA GLN A 116 2.46 -5.05 5.31
C GLN A 116 3.80 -4.48 5.80
N ARG A 117 4.54 -5.23 6.62
CA ARG A 117 5.87 -4.82 7.07
C ARG A 117 6.88 -4.89 5.93
N MET A 118 6.83 -5.95 5.14
CA MET A 118 7.72 -6.14 3.98
C MET A 118 7.47 -5.10 2.88
N SER A 119 6.23 -4.65 2.66
CA SER A 119 5.94 -3.61 1.67
C SER A 119 6.51 -2.24 2.06
N ARG A 120 6.69 -1.98 3.35
CA ARG A 120 7.29 -0.74 3.88
C ARG A 120 8.82 -0.79 3.94
N LEU A 121 9.41 -1.98 3.91
CA LEU A 121 10.85 -2.17 3.98
C LEU A 121 11.47 -2.02 2.57
N PRO A 122 12.47 -1.13 2.38
CA PRO A 122 13.08 -0.85 1.07
C PRO A 122 14.07 -1.94 0.63
N VAL A 123 13.67 -3.22 0.69
CA VAL A 123 14.54 -4.38 0.39
C VAL A 123 15.09 -4.31 -1.03
N LEU A 124 14.23 -3.97 -2.01
CA LEU A 124 14.61 -3.94 -3.42
C LEU A 124 15.55 -2.77 -3.75
N GLN A 125 15.38 -1.62 -3.08
CA GLN A 125 16.20 -0.43 -3.23
C GLN A 125 17.49 -0.48 -2.40
N TRP A 126 17.64 -1.47 -1.51
CA TRP A 126 18.80 -1.54 -0.61
C TRP A 126 20.13 -1.70 -1.35
N GLY A 127 20.16 -2.53 -2.40
CA GLY A 127 21.34 -2.65 -3.26
C GLY A 127 21.63 -1.37 -4.04
N GLN A 128 20.59 -0.64 -4.44
CA GLN A 128 20.73 0.64 -5.14
C GLN A 128 21.39 1.68 -4.24
N ILE A 129 20.91 1.82 -2.99
CA ILE A 129 21.49 2.80 -2.06
C ILE A 129 22.95 2.46 -1.70
N ARG A 130 23.29 1.17 -1.56
CA ARG A 130 24.68 0.72 -1.33
C ARG A 130 25.59 1.04 -2.52
N ARG A 131 25.08 0.92 -3.74
CA ARG A 131 25.85 1.28 -4.94
C ARG A 131 26.08 2.79 -5.05
N VAL A 132 25.08 3.59 -4.71
CA VAL A 132 25.24 5.06 -4.66
C VAL A 132 26.20 5.48 -3.54
N GLU A 133 26.10 4.87 -2.35
CA GLU A 133 27.05 5.08 -1.25
C GLU A 133 28.48 4.74 -1.68
N LYS A 134 28.68 3.60 -2.35
CA LYS A 134 29.99 3.22 -2.89
C LYS A 134 30.52 4.26 -3.87
N PHE A 135 29.67 4.80 -4.74
CA PHE A 135 30.07 5.87 -5.66
C PHE A 135 30.59 7.11 -4.91
N VAL A 136 29.90 7.53 -3.84
CA VAL A 136 30.32 8.65 -2.98
C VAL A 136 31.68 8.39 -2.31
N ILE A 137 31.89 7.17 -1.81
CA ILE A 137 33.16 6.77 -1.19
C ILE A 137 34.30 6.74 -2.22
N ASP A 138 34.05 6.20 -3.41
CA ASP A 138 35.07 6.05 -4.46
C ASP A 138 35.47 7.42 -5.09
N HIS A 139 34.65 8.47 -4.94
CA HIS A 139 34.89 9.83 -5.44
C HIS A 139 34.97 10.85 -4.29
N ALA A 140 35.57 10.48 -3.16
CA ALA A 140 35.52 11.26 -1.92
C ALA A 140 36.05 12.70 -2.04
N ASP A 141 36.86 13.02 -3.05
CA ASP A 141 37.32 14.38 -3.36
C ASP A 141 36.21 15.31 -3.90
N GLU A 142 35.13 14.74 -4.44
CA GLU A 142 33.98 15.48 -4.97
C GLU A 142 32.84 15.65 -3.97
N PHE A 143 32.90 14.98 -2.82
CA PHE A 143 31.85 14.91 -1.80
C PHE A 143 32.31 15.46 -0.44
N GLY A 144 31.36 15.83 0.41
CA GLY A 144 31.63 16.22 1.78
C GLY A 144 32.02 15.03 2.67
N SER A 145 32.80 15.27 3.72
CA SER A 145 33.22 14.23 4.68
C SER A 145 32.06 13.47 5.33
N ASP A 146 30.89 14.10 5.40
CA ASP A 146 29.72 13.58 6.11
C ASP A 146 28.67 13.00 5.15
N ASP A 147 28.91 13.05 3.83
CA ASP A 147 27.94 12.65 2.81
C ASP A 147 27.68 11.14 2.86
N ALA A 148 28.73 10.34 3.01
CA ALA A 148 28.61 8.88 3.17
C ALA A 148 27.80 8.51 4.43
N THR A 149 27.94 9.29 5.51
CA THR A 149 27.21 9.08 6.78
C THR A 149 25.70 9.22 6.61
N GLN A 150 25.22 9.97 5.62
CA GLN A 150 23.78 10.11 5.37
C GLN A 150 23.13 8.78 4.98
N PHE A 151 23.85 7.90 4.28
CA PHE A 151 23.33 6.57 3.93
C PHE A 151 23.22 5.64 5.15
N VAL A 152 24.16 5.74 6.10
CA VAL A 152 24.05 5.05 7.39
C VAL A 152 22.81 5.52 8.15
N ARG A 153 22.58 6.85 8.19
CA ARG A 153 21.38 7.43 8.81
C ARG A 153 20.10 6.94 8.15
N LEU A 154 20.06 6.79 6.82
CA LEU A 154 18.90 6.21 6.14
C LEU A 154 18.61 4.79 6.62
N ARG A 155 19.62 3.93 6.65
CA ARG A 155 19.47 2.52 7.07
C ARG A 155 19.05 2.41 8.53
N LYS A 156 19.58 3.26 9.41
CA LYS A 156 19.14 3.38 10.80
C LYS A 156 17.70 3.90 10.91
N GLY A 157 17.30 4.85 10.05
CA GLY A 157 15.92 5.31 9.99
C GLY A 157 14.93 4.23 9.57
N VAL A 158 15.36 3.30 8.71
CA VAL A 158 14.59 2.09 8.36
C VAL A 158 14.47 1.15 9.55
N GLU A 159 15.55 0.92 10.29
CA GLU A 159 15.52 0.12 11.53
C GLU A 159 14.51 0.67 12.55
N GLN A 160 14.46 1.99 12.69
CA GLN A 160 13.54 2.69 13.59
C GLN A 160 12.10 2.81 13.03
N ASN A 161 11.82 2.27 11.85
CA ASN A 161 10.55 2.37 11.12
C ASN A 161 10.13 3.83 10.79
N LYS A 162 11.06 4.78 10.79
CA LYS A 162 10.82 6.19 10.47
C LYS A 162 11.04 6.53 8.99
N ILE A 163 11.79 5.69 8.29
CA ILE A 163 12.06 5.79 6.85
C ILE A 163 11.59 4.50 6.18
N THR A 164 10.95 4.63 5.02
CA THR A 164 10.27 3.53 4.33
C THR A 164 10.64 3.45 2.85
N THR A 165 10.13 2.43 2.15
CA THR A 165 10.20 2.31 0.69
C THR A 165 9.81 3.59 -0.07
N LEU A 166 8.81 4.33 0.41
CA LEU A 166 8.37 5.57 -0.25
C LEU A 166 9.46 6.64 -0.23
N ASP A 167 10.15 6.77 0.90
CA ASP A 167 11.26 7.71 1.05
C ASP A 167 12.42 7.31 0.14
N PHE A 168 12.74 6.02 0.05
CA PHE A 168 13.79 5.51 -0.84
C PHE A 168 13.50 5.80 -2.30
N SER A 169 12.26 5.61 -2.76
CA SER A 169 11.85 5.94 -4.13
C SER A 169 12.05 7.43 -4.44
N HIS A 170 11.71 8.32 -3.49
CA HIS A 170 11.94 9.75 -3.65
C HIS A 170 13.44 10.11 -3.62
N ILE A 171 14.18 9.57 -2.66
CA ILE A 171 15.62 9.83 -2.47
C ILE A 171 16.42 9.41 -3.72
N LEU A 172 16.12 8.22 -4.26
CA LEU A 172 16.82 7.67 -5.42
C LEU A 172 16.35 8.26 -6.75
N SER A 173 15.20 8.95 -6.81
CA SER A 173 14.64 9.46 -8.08
C SER A 173 15.63 10.16 -9.02
N PRO A 174 16.65 10.93 -8.58
CA PRO A 174 17.62 11.57 -9.49
C PRO A 174 18.51 10.58 -10.25
N VAL A 175 18.67 9.35 -9.75
CA VAL A 175 19.56 8.32 -10.31
C VAL A 175 18.81 7.10 -10.82
N LEU A 176 17.47 7.18 -10.92
CA LEU A 176 16.63 6.11 -11.45
C LEU A 176 16.26 6.38 -12.91
N GLN A 177 16.02 5.31 -13.67
CA GLN A 177 15.52 5.43 -15.04
C GLN A 177 14.05 5.88 -15.03
N ASN A 178 13.77 7.05 -15.61
CA ASN A 178 12.45 7.69 -15.58
C ASN A 178 11.36 6.91 -16.36
N GLU A 179 11.73 6.10 -17.35
CA GLU A 179 10.80 5.41 -18.26
C GLU A 179 10.61 3.91 -17.95
N PHE A 180 10.80 3.51 -16.69
CA PHE A 180 10.66 2.11 -16.29
C PHE A 180 9.22 1.74 -15.89
N GLN A 181 8.70 0.64 -16.44
CA GLN A 181 7.32 0.16 -16.17
C GLN A 181 7.23 -1.02 -15.18
N GLY A 182 8.32 -1.40 -14.51
CA GLY A 182 8.32 -2.47 -13.49
C GLY A 182 8.19 -1.96 -12.05
N GLU A 183 8.23 -2.88 -11.08
CA GLU A 183 8.02 -2.57 -9.65
C GLU A 183 9.07 -1.62 -9.07
N VAL A 184 10.33 -1.71 -9.52
CA VAL A 184 11.42 -0.85 -9.07
C VAL A 184 12.28 -0.44 -10.26
N ALA A 185 12.31 0.86 -10.54
CA ALA A 185 13.18 1.42 -11.58
C ALA A 185 14.64 1.04 -11.31
N PRO A 186 15.40 0.58 -12.31
CA PRO A 186 16.84 0.37 -12.16
C PRO A 186 17.56 1.71 -12.05
N LEU A 187 18.80 1.68 -11.58
CA LEU A 187 19.69 2.83 -11.65
C LEU A 187 19.98 3.17 -13.12
N VAL A 188 20.25 4.45 -13.40
CA VAL A 188 20.85 4.87 -14.67
C VAL A 188 22.20 4.18 -14.88
N ASP A 189 22.57 3.93 -16.14
CA ASP A 189 23.77 3.15 -16.48
C ASP A 189 25.06 3.77 -15.93
N THR A 190 25.14 5.10 -15.99
CA THR A 190 26.27 5.90 -15.49
C THR A 190 25.77 6.88 -14.46
N LEU A 191 26.27 6.76 -13.22
CA LEU A 191 26.02 7.74 -12.16
C LEU A 191 26.91 8.97 -12.40
N ASP A 192 26.30 10.16 -12.38
CA ASP A 192 27.04 11.42 -12.37
C ASP A 192 27.01 12.08 -10.98
N VAL A 193 28.04 12.87 -10.72
CA VAL A 193 28.27 13.50 -9.42
C VAL A 193 27.14 14.47 -9.03
N GLY A 194 26.57 15.19 -9.99
CA GLY A 194 25.48 16.14 -9.73
C GLY A 194 24.21 15.45 -9.25
N SER A 195 23.81 14.39 -9.93
CA SER A 195 22.65 13.57 -9.54
C SER A 195 22.89 12.87 -8.20
N VAL A 196 24.09 12.32 -7.97
CA VAL A 196 24.43 11.69 -6.68
C VAL A 196 24.45 12.70 -5.53
N LYS A 197 24.95 13.93 -5.73
CA LYS A 197 24.85 15.01 -4.73
C LYS A 197 23.39 15.31 -4.37
N THR A 198 22.50 15.28 -5.36
CA THR A 198 21.06 15.43 -5.12
C THR A 198 20.50 14.28 -4.28
N VAL A 199 20.92 13.03 -4.53
CA VAL A 199 20.56 11.87 -3.71
C VAL A 199 21.05 12.04 -2.26
N VAL A 200 22.30 12.47 -2.06
CA VAL A 200 22.87 12.74 -0.73
C VAL A 200 22.07 13.81 0.01
N GLN A 201 21.73 14.90 -0.68
CA GLN A 201 20.92 15.97 -0.09
C GLN A 201 19.52 15.47 0.29
N ASN A 202 18.87 14.68 -0.57
CA ASN A 202 17.58 14.07 -0.27
C ASN A 202 17.66 13.10 0.91
N ALA A 203 18.74 12.30 0.98
CA ALA A 203 19.02 11.40 2.09
C ALA A 203 19.15 12.15 3.41
N LYS A 204 19.91 13.25 3.41
CA LYS A 204 20.07 14.14 4.56
C LYS A 204 18.74 14.72 5.02
N VAL A 205 17.95 15.29 4.11
CA VAL A 205 16.63 15.88 4.43
C VAL A 205 15.70 14.83 5.02
N ALA A 206 15.67 13.62 4.46
CA ALA A 206 14.83 12.53 4.99
C ALA A 206 15.27 12.09 6.39
N ALA A 207 16.59 11.95 6.61
CA ALA A 207 17.14 11.60 7.92
C ALA A 207 16.94 12.69 8.97
N ASP A 208 17.09 13.96 8.60
CA ASP A 208 16.86 15.12 9.46
C ASP A 208 15.38 15.21 9.87
N ARG A 209 14.45 15.07 8.91
CA ARG A 209 13.00 15.02 9.17
C ARG A 209 12.61 13.87 10.09
N ALA A 210 13.31 12.75 9.99
CA ALA A 210 13.09 11.59 10.84
C ALA A 210 13.84 11.65 12.19
N GLU A 211 14.59 12.73 12.46
CA GLU A 211 15.38 12.90 13.68
C GLU A 211 16.32 11.71 13.92
N ILE A 212 17.06 11.29 12.89
CA ILE A 212 17.99 10.16 12.98
C ILE A 212 19.40 10.66 13.31
N ASP A 213 19.93 10.24 14.45
CA ASP A 213 21.31 10.51 14.84
C ASP A 213 22.31 9.70 14.00
N GLY A 214 23.36 10.38 13.51
CA GLY A 214 24.42 9.77 12.72
C GLY A 214 25.58 9.25 13.57
N SER A 215 25.82 7.94 13.53
CA SER A 215 27.08 7.31 13.92
C SER A 215 27.44 6.23 12.89
N PRO A 216 28.65 6.27 12.28
CA PRO A 216 29.07 5.29 11.28
C PRO A 216 29.14 3.84 11.79
N ARG A 217 29.21 3.63 13.11
CA ARG A 217 29.25 2.31 13.73
C ARG A 217 27.87 1.63 13.80
N ASP A 218 26.82 2.34 13.45
CA ASP A 218 25.43 1.88 13.61
C ASP A 218 24.87 1.32 12.29
N ASP A 219 25.73 0.79 11.40
CA ASP A 219 25.27 0.24 10.14
C ASP A 219 24.49 -1.06 10.35
N VAL A 220 23.35 -1.18 9.67
CA VAL A 220 22.41 -2.29 9.86
C VAL A 220 22.40 -3.19 8.65
N GLU A 221 22.50 -4.50 8.85
CA GLU A 221 22.39 -5.51 7.79
C GLU A 221 20.93 -5.77 7.40
N LEU A 222 20.66 -5.92 6.10
CA LEU A 222 19.29 -6.09 5.61
C LEU A 222 18.63 -7.36 6.12
N ASP A 223 19.37 -8.47 6.17
CA ASP A 223 18.79 -9.75 6.59
C ASP A 223 18.37 -9.73 8.07
N THR A 224 19.08 -8.96 8.90
CA THR A 224 18.66 -8.70 10.29
C THR A 224 17.35 -7.90 10.33
N LEU A 225 17.19 -6.88 9.49
CA LEU A 225 15.95 -6.10 9.38
C LEU A 225 14.79 -6.97 8.89
N VAL A 226 14.99 -7.73 7.82
CA VAL A 226 13.98 -8.62 7.24
C VAL A 226 13.51 -9.64 8.26
N ARG A 227 14.44 -10.31 8.96
CA ARG A 227 14.12 -11.25 10.03
C ARG A 227 13.24 -10.60 11.11
N ARG A 228 13.66 -9.44 11.63
CA ARG A 228 12.92 -8.72 12.68
C ARG A 228 11.53 -8.32 12.22
N GLN A 229 11.36 -7.91 10.96
CA GLN A 229 10.05 -7.53 10.42
C GLN A 229 9.13 -8.74 10.19
N ILE A 230 9.69 -9.89 9.77
CA ILE A 230 8.93 -11.15 9.70
C ILE A 230 8.47 -11.56 11.10
N GLU A 231 9.38 -11.58 12.09
CA GLU A 231 9.06 -11.92 13.48
C GLU A 231 8.02 -10.96 14.08
N ALA A 232 8.18 -9.66 13.87
CA ALA A 232 7.23 -8.66 14.33
C ALA A 232 5.86 -8.81 13.65
N GLY A 233 5.81 -9.15 12.36
CA GLY A 233 4.57 -9.43 11.64
C GLY A 233 3.83 -10.65 12.17
N ILE A 234 4.59 -11.71 12.52
CA ILE A 234 4.03 -12.93 13.11
C ILE A 234 3.52 -12.70 14.53
N GLN A 235 4.22 -11.91 15.34
CA GLN A 235 3.90 -11.71 16.76
C GLN A 235 2.86 -10.61 17.00
N LYS A 236 2.98 -9.49 16.28
CA LYS A 236 2.22 -8.26 16.54
C LYS A 236 1.23 -7.92 15.42
N GLY A 237 1.32 -8.58 14.27
CA GLY A 237 0.53 -8.25 13.10
C GLY A 237 1.00 -6.95 12.46
N THR A 238 0.08 -6.01 12.28
CA THR A 238 0.33 -4.73 11.60
C THR A 238 1.08 -3.72 12.50
N TYR A 239 1.33 -2.52 11.99
CA TYR A 239 1.76 -1.38 12.82
C TYR A 239 0.58 -0.79 13.58
#